data_AF-A0A146MHS2-F1
#
_entry.id   AF-A0A146MHS2-F1
#
_cell.length_a   1.000
_cell.length_b   1.000
_cell.length_c   1.000
_cell.angle_alpha   90.00
_cell.angle_beta   90.00
_cell.angle_gamma   90.00
#
_symmetry.space_group_name_H-M   'P 1'
#
loop_
_entity.id
_entity.type
_entity.pdbx_description
1 polymer ?
#
loop_
_entity_poly.entity_id
_entity_poly.type
_entity_poly.pdbx_seq_one_letter_code
_entity_poly.pdbx_strand_id
1 'polypeptide(L)'
;MSGVKAARPILSRNHAEARRRVISLYRAWYRQLPFIPKEYSHSSVDLTVPVLHARLREEFRKNKDIKDLRIIDLLIHRWQNELLEVAHLWKSDTHVMDFFREDYRPEKPKDFLDKFLSGKQ
;
A
#
# COMPACT_ATOMS: atom_id res chain seq x y z
N MET A 1 -9.82 -19.05 35.42
CA MET A 1 -8.76 -18.81 34.42
C MET A 1 -9.42 -18.69 33.05
N SER A 2 -9.78 -17.46 32.65
CA SER A 2 -10.34 -17.18 31.33
C SER A 2 -9.27 -17.53 30.28
N GLY A 3 -9.42 -18.68 29.65
CA GLY A 3 -8.53 -19.12 28.58
C GLY A 3 -8.68 -18.17 27.42
N VAL A 4 -7.68 -17.32 27.19
CA VAL A 4 -7.56 -16.53 25.97
C VAL A 4 -7.58 -17.54 24.83
N LYS A 5 -8.71 -17.66 24.12
CA LYS A 5 -8.84 -18.56 22.98
C LYS A 5 -7.77 -18.16 21.98
N ALA A 6 -6.73 -18.98 21.85
CA ALA A 6 -5.68 -18.79 20.87
C ALA A 6 -6.33 -18.80 19.48
N ALA A 7 -6.48 -17.60 18.90
CA ALA A 7 -7.05 -17.44 17.57
C ALA A 7 -6.14 -18.16 16.56
N ARG A 8 -6.73 -18.99 15.70
CA ARG A 8 -5.96 -19.71 14.69
C ARG A 8 -5.26 -18.71 13.76
N PRO A 9 -3.95 -18.84 13.53
CA PRO A 9 -3.27 -18.04 12.52
C PRO A 9 -3.84 -18.36 11.13
N ILE A 10 -3.96 -17.36 10.27
CA ILE A 10 -4.48 -17.54 8.91
C ILE A 10 -3.45 -18.29 8.08
N LEU A 11 -2.21 -17.80 8.06
CA LEU A 11 -1.17 -18.33 7.19
C LEU A 11 0.20 -18.37 7.87
N SER A 12 0.58 -17.34 8.61
CA SER A 12 1.89 -17.22 9.27
C SER A 12 1.80 -17.68 10.72
N ARG A 13 2.71 -18.57 11.15
CA ARG A 13 2.73 -19.09 12.53
C ARG A 13 3.47 -18.17 13.49
N ASN A 14 4.44 -17.41 12.97
CA ASN A 14 5.27 -16.48 13.72
C ASN A 14 5.63 -15.25 12.87
N HIS A 15 6.17 -14.22 13.52
CA HIS A 15 6.57 -12.97 12.84
C HIS A 15 7.69 -13.18 11.80
N ALA A 16 8.55 -14.19 11.97
CA ALA A 16 9.64 -14.44 11.03
C ALA A 16 9.12 -14.95 9.68
N GLU A 17 8.10 -15.81 9.68
CA GLU A 17 7.39 -16.26 8.47
C GLU A 17 6.63 -15.10 7.81
N ALA A 18 5.89 -14.31 8.59
CA ALA A 18 5.19 -13.14 8.09
C ALA A 18 6.17 -12.16 7.42
N ARG A 19 7.29 -11.84 8.08
CA ARG A 19 8.34 -10.96 7.54
C ARG A 19 8.91 -11.49 6.22
N ARG A 20 9.17 -12.79 6.10
CA ARG A 20 9.63 -13.40 4.84
C ARG A 20 8.63 -13.18 3.71
N ARG A 21 7.33 -13.34 3.99
CA ARG A 21 6.25 -13.11 3.01
C ARG A 21 6.12 -11.65 2.61
N VAL A 22 6.18 -10.71 3.57
CA VAL A 22 6.17 -9.27 3.29
C VAL A 22 7.34 -8.89 2.37
N ILE A 23 8.55 -9.38 2.65
CA ILE A 23 9.73 -9.09 1.81
C ILE A 23 9.58 -9.71 0.41
N SER A 24 9.05 -10.93 0.31
CA SER A 24 8.79 -11.56 -0.97
C SER A 24 7.82 -10.73 -1.81
N LEU A 25 6.72 -10.29 -1.21
CA LEU A 25 5.72 -9.43 -1.82
C LEU A 25 6.32 -8.07 -2.25
N TYR A 26 7.13 -7.43 -1.39
CA TYR A 26 7.81 -6.19 -1.73
C TYR A 26 8.70 -6.34 -2.97
N ARG A 27 9.46 -7.45 -3.05
CA ARG A 27 10.30 -7.75 -4.22
C ARG A 27 9.47 -8.04 -5.48
N ALA A 28 8.31 -8.67 -5.34
CA ALA A 28 7.41 -8.92 -6.46
C ALA A 28 6.87 -7.61 -7.04
N TRP A 29 6.38 -6.71 -6.18
CA TRP A 29 5.99 -5.36 -6.58
C TRP A 29 7.15 -4.61 -7.23
N TYR A 30 8.34 -4.62 -6.63
CA TYR A 30 9.50 -3.92 -7.17
C TYR A 30 9.83 -4.34 -8.60
N ARG A 31 9.61 -5.61 -8.99
CA ARG A 31 9.81 -6.08 -10.36
C ARG A 31 8.69 -5.67 -11.31
N GLN A 32 7.46 -5.50 -10.82
CA GLN A 32 6.32 -5.10 -11.66
C GLN A 32 6.33 -3.60 -11.99
N LEU A 33 6.79 -2.75 -11.07
CA LEU A 33 6.71 -1.30 -11.22
C LEU A 33 7.30 -0.73 -12.54
N PRO A 34 8.42 -1.23 -13.09
CA PRO A 34 8.95 -0.71 -14.35
C PRO A 34 8.04 -0.92 -15.57
N PHE A 35 7.11 -1.88 -15.52
CA PHE A 35 6.16 -2.13 -16.61
C PHE A 35 4.97 -1.15 -16.61
N ILE A 36 4.63 -0.63 -15.43
CA ILE A 36 3.44 0.22 -15.23
C ILE A 36 3.42 1.46 -16.15
N PRO A 37 4.49 2.28 -16.29
CA PRO A 37 4.42 3.47 -17.14
C PRO A 37 4.13 3.16 -18.61
N LYS A 38 4.57 1.99 -19.08
CA LYS A 38 4.32 1.54 -20.46
C LYS A 38 2.90 0.98 -20.61
N GLU A 39 2.45 0.21 -19.64
CA GLU A 39 1.15 -0.44 -19.63
C GLU A 39 -0.01 0.55 -19.41
N TYR A 40 0.23 1.60 -18.63
CA TYR A 40 -0.73 2.62 -18.21
C TYR A 40 -0.47 4.00 -18.85
N SER A 41 0.12 4.02 -20.05
CA SER A 41 0.54 5.25 -20.73
C SER A 41 -0.61 6.17 -21.15
N HIS A 42 -1.86 5.70 -21.05
CA HIS A 42 -3.04 6.48 -21.45
C HIS A 42 -3.38 7.58 -20.44
N SER A 43 -2.93 7.44 -19.19
CA SER A 43 -3.03 8.48 -18.19
C SER A 43 -1.99 9.56 -18.45
N SER A 44 -2.44 10.81 -18.58
CA SER A 44 -1.61 12.00 -18.84
C SER A 44 -0.67 12.40 -17.69
N VAL A 45 -0.28 11.46 -16.83
CA VAL A 45 0.60 11.66 -15.69
C VAL A 45 1.93 10.96 -15.97
N ASP A 46 3.01 11.74 -16.01
CA ASP A 46 4.38 11.25 -16.18
C ASP A 46 4.86 10.48 -14.94
N LEU A 47 4.36 9.26 -14.75
CA LEU A 47 4.84 8.36 -13.72
C LEU A 47 6.21 7.81 -14.10
N THR A 48 7.25 8.35 -13.48
CA THR A 48 8.60 7.80 -13.61
C THR A 48 8.80 6.62 -12.66
N VAL A 49 9.61 5.64 -13.08
CA VAL A 49 9.94 4.45 -12.27
C VAL A 49 10.47 4.81 -10.86
N PRO A 50 11.33 5.84 -10.68
CA PRO A 50 11.76 6.27 -9.35
C PRO A 50 10.61 6.73 -8.44
N VAL A 51 9.61 7.44 -8.99
CA VAL A 51 8.43 7.90 -8.25
C VAL A 51 7.59 6.71 -7.79
N LEU A 52 7.34 5.74 -8.67
CA LEU A 52 6.65 4.50 -8.33
C LEU A 52 7.37 3.74 -7.19
N HIS A 53 8.70 3.63 -7.25
CA HIS A 53 9.46 2.99 -6.18
C HIS A 53 9.40 3.74 -4.84
N ALA A 54 9.41 5.07 -4.88
CA ALA A 54 9.23 5.89 -3.68
C ALA A 54 7.86 5.65 -3.06
N ARG A 55 6.80 5.62 -3.89
CA ARG A 55 5.44 5.38 -3.42
C ARG A 55 5.27 3.98 -2.83
N LEU A 56 5.83 2.96 -3.47
CA LEU A 56 5.83 1.60 -2.92
C LEU A 56 6.46 1.55 -1.51
N ARG A 57 7.58 2.24 -1.29
CA ARG A 57 8.21 2.31 0.04
C ARG A 57 7.32 3.00 1.06
N GLU A 58 6.62 4.05 0.66
CA GLU A 58 5.70 4.77 1.54
C GLU A 58 4.52 3.90 1.95
N GLU A 59 3.89 3.20 1.01
CA GLU A 59 2.75 2.32 1.27
C GLU A 59 3.11 1.16 2.23
N PHE A 60 4.30 0.57 2.08
CA PHE A 60 4.78 -0.44 3.04
C PHE A 60 5.09 0.19 4.41
N ARG A 61 5.59 1.43 4.47
CA ARG A 61 5.87 2.13 5.72
C ARG A 61 4.62 2.56 6.48
N LYS A 62 3.52 2.88 5.79
CA LYS A 62 2.22 3.19 6.42
C LYS A 62 1.74 2.07 7.35
N ASN A 63 2.11 0.82 7.05
CA ASN A 63 1.71 -0.37 7.79
C ASN A 63 2.77 -0.87 8.79
N LYS A 64 3.85 -0.11 9.05
CA LYS A 64 4.98 -0.56 9.87
C LYS A 64 4.62 -0.88 11.33
N ASP A 65 3.60 -0.21 11.87
CA ASP A 65 3.24 -0.28 13.30
C ASP A 65 2.31 -1.47 13.61
N ILE A 66 1.88 -2.20 12.58
CA ILE A 66 0.97 -3.35 12.72
C ILE A 66 1.73 -4.55 13.30
N LYS A 67 1.23 -5.06 14.44
CA LYS A 67 1.83 -6.20 15.15
C LYS A 67 1.01 -7.48 15.10
N ASP A 68 -0.30 -7.44 14.85
CA ASP A 68 -1.10 -8.67 14.78
C ASP A 68 -0.78 -9.44 13.49
N LEU A 69 -0.30 -10.69 13.62
CA LEU A 69 0.02 -11.55 12.49
C LEU A 69 -1.15 -11.72 11.50
N ARG A 70 -2.38 -11.81 11.99
CA ARG A 70 -3.56 -12.05 11.15
C ARG A 70 -3.84 -10.85 10.26
N ILE A 71 -3.61 -9.65 10.79
CA ILE A 71 -3.74 -8.40 10.03
C ILE A 71 -2.62 -8.32 9.00
N ILE A 72 -1.39 -8.69 9.37
CA ILE A 72 -0.27 -8.74 8.43
C ILE A 72 -0.57 -9.72 7.28
N ASP A 73 -1.04 -10.93 7.57
CA ASP A 73 -1.41 -11.92 6.56
C ASP A 73 -2.54 -11.43 5.65
N LEU A 74 -3.57 -10.80 6.22
CA LEU A 74 -4.67 -10.23 5.46
C LEU A 74 -4.19 -9.12 4.52
N LEU A 75 -3.29 -8.25 4.99
CA LEU A 75 -2.70 -7.20 4.17
C LEU A 75 -1.85 -7.80 3.05
N ILE A 76 -1.02 -8.80 3.34
CA ILE A 76 -0.24 -9.49 2.30
C ILE A 76 -1.18 -10.03 1.22
N HIS A 77 -2.26 -10.71 1.61
CA HIS A 77 -3.22 -11.27 0.64
C HIS A 77 -3.88 -10.17 -0.20
N ARG A 78 -4.31 -9.07 0.42
CA ARG A 78 -4.88 -7.91 -0.29
C ARG A 78 -3.90 -7.36 -1.33
N TRP A 79 -2.65 -7.13 -0.94
CA TRP A 79 -1.62 -6.59 -1.82
C TRP A 79 -1.12 -7.58 -2.89
N GLN A 80 -1.30 -8.88 -2.67
CA GLN A 80 -1.08 -9.90 -3.70
C GLN A 80 -2.17 -9.86 -4.77
N ASN A 81 -3.44 -9.73 -4.37
CA ASN A 81 -4.54 -9.60 -5.32
C ASN A 81 -4.40 -8.31 -6.14
N GLU A 82 -4.07 -7.20 -5.48
CA GLU A 82 -3.78 -5.92 -6.13
C GLU A 82 -2.64 -6.04 -7.17
N LEU A 83 -1.57 -6.78 -6.84
CA LEU A 83 -0.47 -7.02 -7.78
C LEU A 83 -0.93 -7.80 -9.01
N LEU A 84 -1.80 -8.80 -8.82
CA LEU A 84 -2.37 -9.57 -9.92
C LEU A 84 -3.25 -8.70 -10.81
N GLU A 85 -4.11 -7.86 -10.22
CA GLU A 85 -4.97 -6.96 -10.99
C GLU A 85 -4.17 -5.97 -11.83
N VAL A 86 -3.09 -5.42 -11.28
CA VAL A 86 -2.20 -4.52 -12.03
C VAL A 86 -1.42 -5.27 -13.10
N ALA A 87 -0.84 -6.43 -12.78
CA ALA A 87 -0.04 -7.20 -13.73
C ALA A 87 -0.85 -7.76 -14.91
N HIS A 88 -2.14 -8.04 -14.71
CA HIS A 88 -3.05 -8.49 -15.77
C HIS A 88 -3.84 -7.35 -16.43
N LEU A 89 -3.55 -6.09 -16.09
CA LEU A 89 -4.25 -4.91 -16.62
C LEU A 89 -5.77 -4.92 -16.36
N TRP A 90 -6.20 -5.53 -15.25
CA TRP A 90 -7.59 -5.52 -14.81
C TRP A 90 -7.95 -4.21 -14.11
N LYS A 91 -6.96 -3.54 -13.51
CA LYS A 91 -7.13 -2.18 -13.00
C LYS A 91 -7.05 -1.16 -14.12
N SER A 92 -7.92 -0.15 -14.06
CA SER A 92 -7.84 1.03 -14.91
C SER A 92 -6.79 2.02 -14.41
N ASP A 93 -6.32 2.88 -15.32
CA ASP A 93 -5.38 3.98 -15.06
C ASP A 93 -5.76 4.83 -13.85
N THR A 94 -7.05 5.16 -13.72
CA THR A 94 -7.58 5.93 -12.58
C THR A 94 -7.31 5.25 -11.24
N HIS A 95 -7.45 3.93 -11.16
CA HIS A 95 -7.20 3.18 -9.93
C HIS A 95 -5.71 3.09 -9.59
N VAL A 96 -4.83 3.11 -10.60
CA VAL A 96 -3.38 3.22 -10.37
C VAL A 96 -3.03 4.64 -9.88
N MET A 97 -3.63 5.66 -10.48
CA MET A 97 -3.43 7.06 -10.09
C MET A 97 -3.99 7.39 -8.71
N ASP A 98 -4.96 6.62 -8.22
CA ASP A 98 -5.48 6.76 -6.86
C ASP A 98 -4.41 6.55 -5.78
N PHE A 99 -3.36 5.78 -6.08
CA PHE A 99 -2.21 5.67 -5.17
C PHE A 99 -1.49 7.02 -5.01
N PHE A 100 -1.58 7.95 -5.95
CA PHE A 100 -0.94 9.27 -5.88
C PHE A 100 -1.90 10.39 -5.45
N ARG A 101 -3.16 10.05 -5.13
CA ARG A 101 -4.20 11.04 -4.80
C ARG A 101 -3.82 12.00 -3.68
N GLU A 102 -3.05 11.55 -2.69
CA GLU A 102 -2.64 12.39 -1.56
C GLU A 102 -1.67 13.50 -2.00
N ASP A 103 -0.90 13.30 -3.08
CA ASP A 103 0.09 14.26 -3.59
C ASP A 103 -0.60 15.42 -4.34
N TYR A 104 -1.81 15.17 -4.87
CA TYR A 104 -2.62 16.17 -5.59
C TYR A 104 -3.65 16.87 -4.70
N ARG A 105 -3.84 16.42 -3.44
CA ARG A 105 -4.75 17.10 -2.51
C ARG A 105 -4.07 18.34 -1.95
N PRO A 106 -4.81 19.46 -1.79
CA PRO A 106 -4.27 20.60 -1.06
C PRO A 106 -3.84 20.14 0.34
N GLU A 107 -2.65 20.57 0.77
CA GLU A 107 -2.09 20.17 2.05
C GLU A 107 -3.11 20.44 3.16
N LYS A 108 -3.44 19.40 3.93
CA LYS A 108 -4.33 19.58 5.08
C LYS A 108 -3.66 20.55 6.05
N PRO A 109 -4.37 21.57 6.54
CA PRO A 109 -3.81 22.52 7.51
C PRO A 109 -3.31 21.73 8.72
N LYS A 110 -2.02 21.90 9.03
CA LYS A 110 -1.33 21.13 10.08
C LYS A 110 -1.53 21.80 11.44
N ASP A 111 -1.40 23.13 11.45
CA ASP A 111 -1.53 23.92 12.66
C ASP A 111 -3.00 24.22 13.01
N PHE A 112 -3.25 24.48 14.29
CA PHE A 112 -4.55 24.89 14.79
C PHE A 112 -5.02 26.17 14.11
N LEU A 113 -4.14 27.17 13.95
CA LEU A 113 -4.51 28.45 13.35
C LEU A 113 -4.94 28.29 11.89
N ASP A 114 -4.21 27.49 11.10
CA ASP A 114 -4.58 27.21 9.71
C ASP A 114 -5.92 26.47 9.62
N LYS A 115 -6.19 25.53 10.52
CA LYS A 115 -7.49 24.83 10.60
C LYS A 115 -8.61 25.81 10.93
N PHE A 116 -8.39 26.65 11.95
CA PHE A 116 -9.33 27.68 12.38
C PHE A 116 -9.65 28.65 11.23
N LEU A 117 -8.63 29.17 10.54
CA LEU A 117 -8.79 30.09 9.41
C LEU A 117 -9.43 29.43 8.20
N SER A 118 -9.22 28.12 7.98
CA SER A 118 -9.87 27.38 6.89
C SER A 118 -11.37 27.14 7.10
N GLY A 119 -11.92 27.49 8.27
CA GLY A 119 -13.34 27.34 8.59
C GLY A 119 -13.81 25.89 8.69
N LYS A 120 -12.89 24.92 8.68
CA LYS A 120 -13.19 23.49 8.81
C LYS A 120 -12.99 23.08 10.26
N GLN A 121 -14.09 22.89 10.98
CA GLN A 121 -14.10 22.22 12.29
C GLN A 121 -13.74 20.74 12.14
#